data_AF-A0A5N7SN43-F1
#
_entry.id   AF-A0A5N7SN43-F1
#
_cell.length_a   1.000
_cell.length_b   1.000
_cell.length_c   1.000
_cell.angle_alpha   90.00
_cell.angle_beta   90.00
_cell.angle_gamma   90.00
#
_symmetry.space_group_name_H-M   'P 1'
#
loop_
_entity.id
_entity.type
_entity.pdbx_description
1 polymer ?
#
loop_
_entity_poly.entity_id
_entity_poly.type
_entity_poly.pdbx_seq_one_letter_code
_entity_poly.pdbx_strand_id
1 'polypeptide(L)' 'MADQLLTAAQAKHTARVLLTECRARRHSLGFWFVFNAAQRARKRATAPAPLPVPPRAPSLPAQLDLFA' A
#
# COMPACT_ATOMS: atom_id res chain seq x y z
N MET A 1 -7.47 19.80 -13.50
CA MET A 1 -7.68 18.97 -12.29
C MET A 1 -7.25 17.52 -12.52
N ALA A 2 -7.65 16.86 -13.62
CA ALA A 2 -7.20 15.49 -13.94
C ALA A 2 -5.67 15.36 -14.11
N ASP A 3 -5.01 16.35 -14.71
CA ASP A 3 -3.54 16.34 -14.89
C ASP A 3 -2.76 16.42 -13.57
N GLN A 4 -3.32 17.07 -12.55
CA GLN A 4 -2.72 17.10 -11.20
C GLN A 4 -2.80 15.74 -10.50
N LEU A 5 -3.85 14.96 -10.77
CA LEU A 5 -3.98 13.61 -10.22
C LEU A 5 -3.05 12.62 -10.92
N LEU A 6 -2.86 12.74 -12.24
CA LEU A 6 -1.91 11.93 -13.00
C LEU A 6 -0.47 12.19 -12.58
N THR A 7 -0.08 13.47 -12.45
CA THR A 7 1.25 13.86 -11.96
C THR A 7 1.48 13.41 -10.51
N ALA A 8 0.47 13.52 -9.64
CA ALA A 8 0.56 12.99 -8.27
C ALA A 8 0.69 11.46 -8.23
N ALA A 9 0.00 10.72 -9.10
CA ALA A 9 0.10 9.27 -9.20
C ALA A 9 1.50 8.85 -9.68
N GLN A 10 2.06 9.55 -10.68
CA GLN A 10 3.41 9.33 -11.17
C GLN A 10 4.46 9.64 -10.09
N ALA A 11 4.32 10.74 -9.36
CA ALA A 11 5.21 11.09 -8.24
C ALA A 11 5.17 10.05 -7.10
N LYS A 12 3.98 9.51 -6.78
CA LYS A 12 3.86 8.40 -5.81
C LYS A 12 4.55 7.13 -6.30
N HIS A 13 4.47 6.85 -7.60
CA HIS A 13 5.15 5.70 -8.19
C HIS A 13 6.67 5.85 -8.12
N THR A 14 7.22 7.00 -8.53
CA THR A 14 8.67 7.25 -8.49
C THR A 14 9.22 7.21 -7.07
N ALA A 15 8.53 7.81 -6.10
CA ALA A 15 8.91 7.75 -4.69
C ALA A 15 8.99 6.31 -4.17
N ARG A 16 8.03 5.45 -4.55
CA ARG A 16 8.06 4.02 -4.18
C ARG A 16 9.26 3.30 -4.77
N VAL A 17 9.58 3.53 -6.05
CA VAL A 17 10.74 2.91 -6.70
C VAL A 17 12.03 3.32 -5.99
N LEU A 18 12.25 4.62 -5.76
CA LEU A 18 13.44 5.13 -5.08
C LEU A 18 13.61 4.57 -3.67
N LEU A 19 12.53 4.56 -2.86
CA LEU A 19 12.59 3.99 -1.51
C LEU A 19 12.92 2.50 -1.52
N THR A 20 12.42 1.75 -2.51
CA THR A 20 12.73 0.32 -2.64
C THR A 20 14.17 0.08 -3.07
N GLU A 21 14.71 0.91 -3.95
CA GLU A 21 16.13 0.89 -4.34
C GLU A 21 17.05 1.25 -3.17
N CYS A 22 16.73 2.31 -2.41
CA CYS A 22 17.50 2.68 -1.23
C CYS A 22 17.50 1.56 -0.19
N ARG A 23 16.34 0.93 0.06
CA ARG A 23 16.24 -0.22 0.96
C ARG A 23 17.03 -1.42 0.44
N ALA A 24 17.01 -1.65 -0.87
CA ALA A 24 17.80 -2.72 -1.48
C ALA A 24 19.31 -2.49 -1.30
N ARG A 25 19.80 -1.29 -1.61
CA ARG A 25 21.21 -0.91 -1.40
C ARG A 25 21.61 -1.04 0.05
N ARG A 26 20.76 -0.58 0.99
CA ARG A 26 21.05 -0.62 2.44
C ARG A 26 21.17 -2.04 2.98
N HIS A 27 20.40 -2.97 2.44
CA HIS A 27 20.38 -4.37 2.88
C HIS A 27 21.12 -5.31 1.92
N SER A 28 21.92 -4.76 0.98
CA SER A 28 22.60 -5.54 -0.08
C SER A 28 21.67 -6.53 -0.80
N LEU A 29 20.39 -6.16 -0.96
CA LEU A 29 19.40 -6.96 -1.65
C LEU A 29 19.65 -6.82 -3.16
N GLY A 30 19.85 -7.94 -3.83
CA GLY A 30 20.17 -7.97 -5.25
C GLY A 30 19.08 -7.39 -6.17
N PHE A 31 19.42 -7.27 -7.45
CA PHE A 31 18.54 -6.75 -8.51
C PHE A 31 17.09 -7.30 -8.45
N TRP A 32 16.93 -8.58 -8.13
CA TRP A 32 15.62 -9.24 -8.04
C TRP A 32 14.67 -8.60 -7.02
N PHE A 33 15.19 -8.07 -5.90
CA PHE A 33 14.39 -7.41 -4.88
C PHE A 33 13.85 -6.05 -5.38
N VAL A 34 14.71 -5.26 -6.01
CA VAL A 34 14.34 -3.97 -6.62
C VAL A 34 13.32 -4.18 -7.74
N PHE A 35 13.59 -5.12 -8.64
CA PHE A 35 12.70 -5.44 -9.76
C PHE A 35 11.30 -5.86 -9.29
N ASN A 36 11.22 -6.78 -8.32
CA ASN A 36 9.93 -7.19 -7.75
C ASN A 36 9.20 -6.06 -7.05
N ALA A 37 9.93 -5.21 -6.32
CA ALA A 37 9.33 -4.07 -5.64
C ALA A 37 8.76 -3.05 -6.63
N ALA A 38 9.50 -2.73 -7.70
CA ALA A 38 9.04 -1.86 -8.78
C ALA A 38 7.83 -2.45 -9.52
N GLN A 39 7.88 -3.75 -9.87
CA GLN A 39 6.76 -4.45 -10.50
C GLN A 39 5.51 -4.47 -9.60
N ARG A 40 5.67 -4.71 -8.30
CA ARG A 40 4.57 -4.65 -7.33
C ARG A 40 4.00 -3.23 -7.19
N ALA A 41 4.86 -2.21 -7.24
CA ALA A 41 4.43 -0.82 -7.23
C ALA A 41 3.62 -0.45 -8.49
N ARG A 42 4.05 -0.93 -9.68
CA ARG A 42 3.30 -0.80 -10.94
C ARG A 42 1.94 -1.47 -10.84
N LYS A 43 1.88 -2.75 -10.43
CA LYS A 43 0.61 -3.48 -10.25
C LYS A 43 -0.35 -2.74 -9.32
N ARG A 44 0.14 -2.12 -8.24
CA ARG A 44 -0.70 -1.33 -7.32
C ARG A 44 -1.16 0.01 -7.89
N ALA A 45 -0.43 0.58 -8.83
CA ALA A 45 -0.81 1.82 -9.50
C ALA A 45 -1.87 1.59 -10.58
N THR A 46 -1.84 0.43 -11.23
CA THR A 46 -2.84 0.02 -12.23
C THR A 46 -3.99 -0.79 -11.66
N ALA A 47 -3.84 -1.37 -10.45
CA ALA A 47 -4.93 -2.08 -9.80
C ALA A 47 -6.10 -1.12 -9.53
N PRO A 48 -7.34 -1.55 -9.84
CA PRO A 48 -8.53 -0.85 -9.37
C PRO A 48 -8.46 -0.64 -7.86
N ALA A 49 -8.90 0.54 -7.40
CA ALA A 49 -8.96 0.81 -5.97
C ALA A 49 -9.75 -0.32 -5.26
N PRO A 50 -9.22 -0.91 -4.17
CA PRO A 50 -9.97 -1.86 -3.40
C PRO A 50 -11.31 -1.22 -3.01
N LEU A 51 -12.41 -1.94 -3.22
CA LEU A 51 -13.72 -1.49 -2.77
C LEU A 51 -13.64 -1.17 -1.27
N PRO A 52 -14.26 -0.07 -0.80
CA PRO A 52 -14.32 0.23 0.61
C PRO A 52 -14.88 -0.99 1.35
N VAL A 53 -14.04 -1.62 2.17
CA VAL A 53 -14.50 -2.69 3.05
C VAL A 53 -15.49 -2.01 4.01
N PRO A 54 -16.75 -2.45 4.08
CA PRO A 54 -17.70 -1.88 5.02
C PRO A 54 -17.11 -2.00 6.44
N PRO A 55 -17.20 -0.95 7.27
CA PRO A 55 -16.63 -0.97 8.61
C PRO A 55 -17.21 -2.18 9.35
N ARG A 56 -16.33 -3.10 9.74
CA ARG A 56 -16.71 -4.26 10.53
C ARG A 56 -17.29 -3.71 11.83
N ALA A 57 -18.57 -4.00 12.09
CA ALA A 57 -19.24 -3.55 13.29
C ALA A 57 -18.38 -3.93 14.51
N PRO A 58 -18.17 -3.02 15.48
CA PRO A 58 -17.44 -3.35 16.68
C PRO A 58 -18.14 -4.55 17.32
N SER A 59 -17.38 -5.61 17.62
CA SER A 59 -17.89 -6.73 18.39
C SER A 59 -18.39 -6.18 19.72
N LEU A 60 -19.70 -6.23 19.93
CA LEU A 60 -20.31 -5.90 21.22
C LEU A 60 -19.60 -6.75 22.29
N PRO A 61 -19.01 -6.15 23.34
CA PRO A 61 -18.38 -6.92 24.39
C PRO A 61 -19.48 -7.76 25.07
N ALA A 62 -19.24 -9.06 25.17
CA ALA A 62 -20.12 -10.04 25.80
C ALA A 62 -20.22 -9.90 27.33
N GLN A 63 -20.14 -8.67 27.87
CA GLN A 63 -20.04 -8.39 29.31
C GLN A 63 -21.37 -8.14 30.01
N LEU A 64 -22.51 -8.29 29.35
CA LEU A 64 -23.81 -8.01 29.96
C LEU A 64 -24.29 -9.07 30.96
N ASP A 65 -23.71 -10.28 30.98
CA ASP A 65 -24.12 -11.35 31.90
C ASP A 65 -23.23 -11.50 33.14
N LEU A 66 -22.26 -10.60 33.38
CA LEU A 66 -21.36 -10.71 34.54
C LEU A 66 -21.96 -10.12 35.84
N PHE A 67 -23.16 -9.53 35.79
CA PHE A 67 -23.80 -8.85 36.93
C PHE A 67 -25.22 -9.36 37.22
N ALA A 68 -25.57 -10.57 36.78
CA ALA A 68 -26.82 -11.24 37.15
C ALA A 68 -26.59 -12.37 38.16
#